data_AF-A0A2E9URU5-F1
#
_entry.id   AF-A0A2E9URU5-F1
#
_cell.length_a   1.000
_cell.length_b   1.000
_cell.length_c   1.000
_cell.angle_alpha   90.00
_cell.angle_beta   90.00
_cell.angle_gamma   90.00
#
_symmetry.space_group_name_H-M   'P 1'
#
loop_
_entity.id
_entity.type
_entity.pdbx_description
1 polymer ?
#
loop_
_entity_poly.entity_id
_entity_poly.type
_entity_poly.pdbx_seq_one_letter_code
_entity_poly.pdbx_strand_id
1 'polypeptide(L)'
;KLAGWHLHEDTVICAAINGGEHGSQYQVGEMDPAELDRWTAFDVEPTVEDWLAWAKDNVDELIWDFINQNRKHLEHLDDFEPGKVYPSRRSWDRLNTTMKQAELFNSPRATAVFNLASVFVGFEAAVSLCDFIKNYAKIVTVEDILVNGSFELVEEFGINDHSALVEKMTGNGAFNEVLKKKELKNLAGYFKILPSEVAMKMWYSLTANGGDNANVLNLHPLIREDLVTMLTSLEEEQEE
;
A
#
# COMPACT_ATOMS: atom_id res chain seq x y z
N LYS A 1 7.96 21.74 -35.88
CA LYS A 1 7.78 20.52 -36.71
C LYS A 1 8.38 19.34 -35.96
N LEU A 2 7.71 18.21 -35.89
CA LEU A 2 8.25 16.97 -35.32
C LEU A 2 8.28 15.91 -36.43
N ALA A 3 9.43 15.29 -36.69
CA ALA A 3 9.61 14.33 -37.81
C ALA A 3 9.06 14.84 -39.17
N GLY A 4 9.21 16.14 -39.46
CA GLY A 4 8.73 16.78 -40.69
C GLY A 4 7.27 17.27 -40.67
N TRP A 5 6.48 16.91 -39.66
CA TRP A 5 5.07 17.28 -39.53
C TRP A 5 4.91 18.65 -38.87
N HIS A 6 4.00 19.48 -39.39
CA HIS A 6 3.52 20.66 -38.67
C HIS A 6 2.43 20.21 -37.71
N LEU A 7 2.67 20.45 -36.43
CA LEU A 7 1.70 20.20 -35.38
C LEU A 7 0.82 21.44 -35.23
N HIS A 8 -0.41 21.25 -34.77
CA HIS A 8 -1.29 22.35 -34.40
C HIS A 8 -0.64 23.18 -33.27
N GLU A 9 -0.89 24.49 -33.22
CA GLU A 9 -0.25 25.37 -32.24
C GLU A 9 -0.56 24.98 -30.79
N ASP A 10 -1.77 24.46 -30.54
CA ASP A 10 -2.18 23.97 -29.21
C ASP A 10 -1.67 22.56 -28.86
N THR A 11 -0.74 21.99 -29.64
CA THR A 11 -0.23 20.64 -29.36
C THR A 11 0.72 20.67 -28.15
N VAL A 12 0.37 19.90 -27.11
CA VAL A 12 1.27 19.60 -25.99
C VAL A 12 1.97 18.28 -26.26
N ILE A 13 3.30 18.26 -26.09
CA ILE A 13 4.11 17.05 -26.24
C ILE A 13 4.61 16.65 -24.85
N CYS A 14 4.32 15.41 -24.45
CA CYS A 14 4.86 14.80 -23.24
C CYS A 14 5.72 13.61 -23.65
N ALA A 15 6.89 13.46 -23.02
CA ALA A 15 7.77 12.33 -23.18
C ALA A 15 8.15 11.78 -21.80
N ALA A 16 8.36 10.47 -21.71
CA ALA A 16 8.84 9.80 -20.51
C ALA A 16 9.99 8.87 -20.90
N ILE A 17 11.07 8.92 -20.14
CA ILE A 17 12.23 8.05 -20.31
C ILE A 17 12.52 7.36 -18.97
N ASN A 18 13.03 6.14 -19.02
CA ASN A 18 13.52 5.45 -17.83
C ASN A 18 14.92 6.00 -17.50
N GLY A 19 14.97 7.18 -16.88
CA GLY A 19 16.20 7.85 -16.44
C GLY A 19 16.53 7.62 -14.96
N GLY A 20 17.51 8.36 -14.42
CA GLY A 20 17.91 8.32 -13.01
C GLY A 20 18.93 7.22 -12.67
N GLU A 21 19.22 7.01 -11.39
CA GLU A 21 20.20 6.00 -10.91
C GLU A 21 19.86 4.58 -11.41
N HIS A 22 18.56 4.28 -11.52
CA HIS A 22 18.03 3.00 -12.03
C HIS A 22 18.01 2.89 -13.56
N GLY A 23 18.21 3.99 -14.29
CA GLY A 23 18.27 4.01 -15.76
C GLY A 23 19.56 3.41 -16.33
N SER A 24 20.61 3.30 -15.51
CA SER A 24 21.94 2.79 -15.90
C SER A 24 21.94 1.33 -16.39
N GLN A 25 20.94 0.55 -15.99
CA GLN A 25 20.75 -0.85 -16.40
C GLN A 25 20.01 -0.98 -17.75
N TYR A 26 19.41 0.11 -18.25
CA TYR A 26 18.80 0.16 -19.56
C TYR A 26 19.71 0.96 -20.51
N GLN A 27 19.84 0.52 -21.76
CA GLN A 27 20.49 1.35 -22.78
C GLN A 27 19.56 2.49 -23.19
N VAL A 28 19.43 3.50 -22.33
CA VAL A 28 18.69 4.73 -22.62
C VAL A 28 19.71 5.75 -23.12
N GLY A 29 19.49 6.27 -24.32
CA GLY A 29 20.31 7.37 -24.83
C GLY A 29 20.09 8.61 -23.98
N GLU A 30 21.18 9.21 -23.50
CA GLU A 30 21.11 10.50 -22.80
C GLU A 30 20.62 11.58 -23.77
N MET A 31 19.70 12.43 -23.30
CA MET A 31 19.32 13.63 -24.03
C MET A 31 20.49 14.61 -24.04
N ASP A 32 20.80 15.17 -25.21
CA ASP A 32 21.84 16.20 -25.29
C ASP A 32 21.39 17.50 -24.58
N PRO A 33 22.31 18.37 -24.14
CA PRO A 33 21.95 19.58 -23.40
C PRO A 33 21.00 20.54 -24.15
N ALA A 34 21.08 20.60 -25.48
CA ALA A 34 20.20 21.44 -26.29
C ALA A 34 18.83 20.79 -26.50
N GLU A 35 18.73 19.46 -26.39
CA GLU A 35 17.46 18.77 -26.27
C GLU A 35 16.81 19.09 -24.92
N LEU A 36 17.53 18.92 -23.80
CA LEU A 36 17.02 19.19 -22.45
C LEU A 36 16.51 20.63 -22.27
N ASP A 37 17.20 21.63 -22.83
CA ASP A 37 16.79 23.06 -22.76
C ASP A 37 15.42 23.34 -23.42
N ARG A 38 14.91 22.44 -24.26
CA ARG A 38 13.60 22.58 -24.93
C ARG A 38 12.45 21.98 -24.14
N TRP A 39 12.73 21.23 -23.07
CA TRP A 39 11.72 20.55 -22.27
C TRP A 39 11.64 21.15 -20.87
N THR A 40 10.45 21.16 -20.31
CA THR A 40 10.30 21.18 -18.85
C THR A 40 10.42 19.75 -18.37
N ALA A 41 11.55 19.43 -17.74
CA ALA A 41 11.82 18.09 -17.21
C ALA A 41 11.34 17.97 -15.76
N PHE A 42 10.74 16.84 -15.44
CA PHE A 42 10.34 16.46 -14.09
C PHE A 42 10.89 15.07 -13.80
N ASP A 43 11.54 14.92 -12.64
CA ASP A 43 11.86 13.61 -12.10
C ASP A 43 10.65 13.11 -11.31
N VAL A 44 10.16 11.93 -11.68
CA VAL A 44 8.98 11.32 -11.07
C VAL A 44 9.40 10.01 -10.43
N GLU A 45 9.38 9.98 -9.11
CA GLU A 45 9.71 8.81 -8.31
C GLU A 45 8.50 8.47 -7.43
N PRO A 46 7.52 7.73 -7.95
CA PRO A 46 6.34 7.39 -7.17
C PRO A 46 6.74 6.42 -6.07
N THR A 47 6.16 6.56 -4.89
CA THR A 47 6.43 5.73 -3.72
C THR A 47 5.57 4.47 -3.72
N VAL A 48 5.82 3.55 -2.79
CA VAL A 48 4.94 2.39 -2.54
C VAL A 48 3.54 2.87 -2.10
N GLU A 49 3.48 3.93 -1.29
CA GLU A 49 2.22 4.53 -0.83
C GLU A 49 1.40 5.12 -1.98
N ASP A 50 2.04 5.77 -2.96
CA ASP A 50 1.36 6.25 -4.16
C ASP A 50 0.72 5.10 -4.95
N TRP A 51 1.40 3.95 -5.02
CA TRP A 51 0.84 2.77 -5.67
C TRP A 51 -0.33 2.20 -4.88
N LEU A 52 -0.24 2.09 -3.56
CA LEU A 52 -1.35 1.61 -2.73
C LEU A 52 -2.59 2.50 -2.84
N ALA A 53 -2.38 3.82 -2.82
CA ALA A 53 -3.45 4.80 -2.90
C ALA A 53 -4.20 4.65 -4.22
N TRP A 54 -3.47 4.49 -5.33
CA TRP A 54 -4.07 4.17 -6.63
C TRP A 54 -4.72 2.77 -6.64
N ALA A 55 -4.01 1.77 -6.13
CA ALA A 55 -4.39 0.37 -6.22
C ALA A 55 -5.69 0.09 -5.46
N LYS A 56 -5.95 0.81 -4.37
CA LYS A 56 -7.17 0.67 -3.57
C LYS A 56 -8.45 0.60 -4.41
N ASP A 57 -8.57 1.43 -5.44
CA ASP A 57 -9.78 1.49 -6.30
C ASP A 57 -9.62 0.69 -7.61
N ASN A 58 -8.42 0.17 -7.90
CA ASN A 58 -8.06 -0.37 -9.22
C ASN A 58 -7.64 -1.86 -9.18
N VAL A 59 -7.25 -2.39 -8.02
CA VAL A 59 -6.87 -3.80 -7.84
C VAL A 59 -7.74 -4.49 -6.81
N ASP A 60 -7.79 -5.82 -6.88
CA ASP A 60 -8.51 -6.64 -5.91
C ASP A 60 -7.87 -6.51 -4.52
N GLU A 61 -8.71 -6.49 -3.48
CA GLU A 61 -8.30 -6.33 -2.08
C GLU A 61 -7.21 -7.34 -1.69
N LEU A 62 -7.27 -8.57 -2.22
CA LEU A 62 -6.26 -9.60 -1.93
C LEU A 62 -4.86 -9.20 -2.40
N ILE A 63 -4.76 -8.62 -3.60
CA ILE A 63 -3.47 -8.16 -4.14
C ILE A 63 -3.01 -6.91 -3.39
N TRP A 64 -3.95 -6.02 -3.08
CA TRP A 64 -3.67 -4.82 -2.30
C TRP A 64 -3.08 -5.20 -0.92
N ASP A 65 -3.76 -6.08 -0.17
CA ASP A 65 -3.33 -6.55 1.14
C ASP A 65 -1.98 -7.27 1.07
N PHE A 66 -1.76 -8.08 0.04
CA PHE A 66 -0.47 -8.76 -0.15
C PHE A 66 0.67 -7.75 -0.26
N ILE A 67 0.53 -6.73 -1.11
CA ILE A 67 1.56 -5.69 -1.26
C ILE A 67 1.66 -4.81 -0.01
N ASN A 68 0.52 -4.55 0.66
CA ASN A 68 0.48 -3.79 1.90
C ASN A 68 1.37 -4.42 2.97
N GLN A 69 1.28 -5.74 3.12
CA GLN A 69 2.04 -6.50 4.10
C GLN A 69 3.44 -6.89 3.60
N ASN A 70 3.67 -6.86 2.28
CA ASN A 70 4.92 -7.31 1.66
C ASN A 70 5.48 -6.26 0.68
N ARG A 71 5.74 -5.06 1.19
CA ARG A 71 6.23 -3.88 0.43
C ARG A 71 7.31 -4.19 -0.60
N LYS A 72 8.28 -5.03 -0.22
CA LYS A 72 9.44 -5.43 -1.05
C LYS A 72 9.06 -6.23 -2.30
N HIS A 73 7.85 -6.76 -2.38
CA HIS A 73 7.38 -7.49 -3.56
C HIS A 73 6.72 -6.60 -4.61
N LEU A 74 6.53 -5.30 -4.37
CA LEU A 74 5.94 -4.40 -5.37
C LEU A 74 6.81 -4.25 -6.61
N GLU A 75 8.12 -4.06 -6.40
CA GLU A 75 9.08 -3.81 -7.46
C GLU A 75 10.46 -4.36 -7.08
N HIS A 76 11.19 -4.82 -8.11
CA HIS A 76 12.57 -5.24 -7.96
C HIS A 76 13.50 -4.02 -8.07
N LEU A 77 14.36 -3.83 -7.07
CA LEU A 77 15.28 -2.69 -6.98
C LEU A 77 16.75 -3.07 -7.19
N ASP A 78 17.07 -4.37 -7.24
CA ASP A 78 18.44 -4.85 -7.41
C ASP A 78 18.76 -5.11 -8.91
N ASP A 79 19.90 -5.75 -9.17
CA ASP A 79 20.32 -6.11 -10.51
C ASP A 79 19.36 -7.06 -11.22
N PHE A 80 19.15 -6.80 -12.51
CA PHE A 80 18.32 -7.64 -13.37
C PHE A 80 19.14 -8.73 -14.05
N GLU A 81 18.74 -9.97 -13.84
CA GLU A 81 19.29 -11.14 -14.53
C GLU A 81 18.62 -11.32 -15.90
N PRO A 82 19.40 -11.53 -16.97
CA PRO A 82 18.84 -11.79 -18.30
C PRO A 82 17.87 -12.97 -18.33
N GLY A 83 16.65 -12.75 -18.84
CA GLY A 83 15.64 -13.79 -19.00
C GLY A 83 14.83 -14.11 -17.75
N LYS A 84 15.09 -13.45 -16.62
CA LYS A 84 14.29 -13.57 -15.39
C LYS A 84 13.16 -12.54 -15.38
N VAL A 85 11.99 -12.96 -14.88
CA VAL A 85 10.82 -12.09 -14.69
C VAL A 85 10.87 -11.51 -13.29
N TYR A 86 10.63 -10.21 -13.18
CA TYR A 86 10.66 -9.46 -11.93
C TYR A 86 9.33 -8.72 -11.70
N PRO A 87 8.95 -8.48 -10.43
CA PRO A 87 7.78 -7.69 -10.11
C PRO A 87 7.98 -6.23 -10.51
N SER A 88 6.88 -5.61 -10.91
CA SER A 88 6.75 -4.19 -11.19
C SER A 88 5.30 -3.78 -10.91
N ARG A 89 5.07 -2.51 -10.62
CA ARG A 89 3.71 -1.95 -10.44
C ARG A 89 2.74 -2.34 -11.56
N ARG A 90 3.23 -2.31 -12.81
CA ARG A 90 2.49 -2.72 -14.01
C ARG A 90 2.21 -4.23 -14.05
N SER A 91 3.15 -5.07 -13.65
CA SER A 91 2.91 -6.52 -13.69
C SER A 91 1.92 -6.96 -12.62
N TRP A 92 1.88 -6.29 -11.46
CA TRP A 92 0.84 -6.49 -10.44
C TRP A 92 -0.56 -6.15 -10.96
N ASP A 93 -0.73 -5.00 -11.63
CA ASP A 93 -2.01 -4.64 -12.28
C ASP A 93 -2.44 -5.68 -13.34
N ARG A 94 -1.50 -6.13 -14.18
CA ARG A 94 -1.79 -7.16 -15.20
C ARG A 94 -2.13 -8.52 -14.60
N LEU A 95 -1.42 -8.92 -13.54
CA LEU A 95 -1.73 -10.14 -12.79
C LEU A 95 -3.13 -10.04 -12.19
N ASN A 96 -3.44 -8.95 -11.51
CA ASN A 96 -4.75 -8.68 -10.93
C ASN A 96 -5.87 -8.79 -11.96
N THR A 97 -5.73 -8.08 -13.09
CA THR A 97 -6.71 -8.13 -14.19
C THR A 97 -6.90 -9.55 -14.72
N THR A 98 -5.81 -10.30 -14.87
CA THR A 98 -5.86 -11.69 -15.38
C THR A 98 -6.51 -12.64 -14.37
N MET A 99 -6.18 -12.53 -13.08
CA MET A 99 -6.79 -13.32 -12.01
C MET A 99 -8.28 -13.02 -11.89
N LYS A 100 -8.70 -11.76 -12.04
CA LYS A 100 -10.10 -11.35 -12.05
C LYS A 100 -10.86 -12.00 -13.21
N GLN A 101 -10.33 -11.94 -14.43
CA GLN A 101 -10.93 -12.58 -15.60
C GLN A 101 -11.00 -14.11 -15.48
N ALA A 102 -10.04 -14.72 -14.78
CA ALA A 102 -10.01 -16.15 -14.52
C ALA A 102 -10.80 -16.58 -13.27
N GLU A 103 -11.51 -15.64 -12.62
CA GLU A 103 -12.30 -15.84 -11.40
C GLU A 103 -11.51 -16.45 -10.23
N LEU A 104 -10.20 -16.17 -10.16
CA LEU A 104 -9.29 -16.78 -9.19
C LEU A 104 -9.29 -16.12 -7.81
N PHE A 105 -9.91 -14.96 -7.63
CA PHE A 105 -10.06 -14.34 -6.30
C PHE A 105 -11.12 -15.04 -5.45
N ASN A 106 -12.23 -15.42 -6.06
CA ASN A 106 -13.33 -16.12 -5.35
C ASN A 106 -13.03 -17.61 -5.15
N SER A 107 -12.29 -18.23 -6.07
CA SER A 107 -11.96 -19.65 -6.02
C SER A 107 -10.51 -19.88 -6.46
N PRO A 108 -9.54 -19.53 -5.59
CA PRO A 108 -8.14 -19.65 -5.92
C PRO A 108 -7.75 -21.12 -6.11
N ARG A 109 -7.27 -21.44 -7.31
CA ARG A 109 -6.65 -22.73 -7.63
C ARG A 109 -5.14 -22.58 -7.56
N ALA A 110 -4.51 -23.16 -6.54
CA ALA A 110 -3.09 -22.94 -6.22
C ALA A 110 -2.17 -23.03 -7.45
N THR A 111 -2.30 -24.07 -8.28
CA THR A 111 -1.49 -24.22 -9.51
C THR A 111 -1.75 -23.12 -10.54
N ALA A 112 -3.00 -22.70 -10.73
CA ALA A 112 -3.34 -21.65 -11.69
C ALA A 112 -2.81 -20.29 -11.24
N VAL A 113 -2.99 -19.97 -9.95
CA VAL A 113 -2.46 -18.75 -9.34
C VAL A 113 -0.94 -18.72 -9.46
N PHE A 114 -0.26 -19.80 -9.07
CA PHE A 114 1.19 -19.88 -9.12
C PHE A 114 1.74 -19.68 -10.55
N ASN A 115 1.14 -20.36 -11.54
CA ASN A 115 1.59 -20.25 -12.93
C ASN A 115 1.38 -18.84 -13.50
N LEU A 116 0.22 -18.22 -13.22
CA LEU A 116 -0.04 -16.84 -13.65
C LEU A 116 0.87 -15.85 -12.94
N ALA A 117 1.00 -15.94 -11.62
CA ALA A 117 1.86 -15.06 -10.86
C ALA A 117 3.33 -15.17 -11.33
N SER A 118 3.83 -16.39 -11.58
CA SER A 118 5.22 -16.60 -12.01
C SER A 118 5.55 -15.89 -13.33
N VAL A 119 4.61 -15.81 -14.28
CA VAL A 119 4.84 -15.16 -15.58
C VAL A 119 4.70 -13.63 -15.54
N PHE A 120 3.99 -13.09 -14.55
CA PHE A 120 3.81 -11.65 -14.39
C PHE A 120 4.82 -11.04 -13.42
N VAL A 121 4.93 -11.60 -12.21
CA VAL A 121 5.68 -11.01 -11.09
C VAL A 121 6.93 -11.82 -10.71
N GLY A 122 7.21 -12.91 -11.42
CA GLY A 122 8.38 -13.75 -11.17
C GLY A 122 8.13 -14.83 -10.11
N PHE A 123 9.06 -15.79 -10.03
CA PHE A 123 8.93 -16.97 -9.19
C PHE A 123 8.84 -16.64 -7.70
N GLU A 124 9.73 -15.77 -7.19
CA GLU A 124 9.82 -15.44 -5.77
C GLU A 124 8.53 -14.78 -5.26
N ALA A 125 8.04 -13.75 -5.96
CA ALA A 125 6.77 -13.11 -5.63
C ALA A 125 5.57 -14.07 -5.78
N ALA A 126 5.60 -14.97 -6.76
CA ALA A 126 4.54 -15.97 -6.96
C ALA A 126 4.45 -16.97 -5.81
N VAL A 127 5.58 -17.42 -5.25
CA VAL A 127 5.62 -18.28 -4.07
C VAL A 127 5.01 -17.55 -2.87
N SER A 128 5.49 -16.34 -2.58
CA SER A 128 4.98 -15.52 -1.47
C SER A 128 3.48 -15.25 -1.59
N LEU A 129 2.99 -14.90 -2.79
CA LEU A 129 1.57 -14.66 -3.03
C LEU A 129 0.73 -15.93 -2.83
N CYS A 130 1.21 -17.09 -3.30
CA CYS A 130 0.50 -18.35 -3.09
C CYS A 130 0.38 -18.71 -1.61
N ASP A 131 1.44 -18.49 -0.83
CA ASP A 131 1.43 -18.76 0.61
C ASP A 131 0.56 -17.75 1.37
N PHE A 132 0.55 -16.50 0.92
CA PHE A 132 -0.37 -15.48 1.41
C PHE A 132 -1.84 -15.87 1.17
N ILE A 133 -2.20 -16.26 -0.05
CA ILE A 133 -3.58 -16.68 -0.41
C ILE A 133 -4.06 -17.85 0.46
N LYS A 134 -3.20 -18.84 0.73
CA LYS A 134 -3.54 -19.99 1.59
C LYS A 134 -3.88 -19.56 3.02
N ASN A 135 -3.26 -18.49 3.50
CA ASN A 135 -3.47 -17.94 4.84
C ASN A 135 -4.41 -16.73 4.84
N TYR A 136 -4.91 -16.29 3.67
CA TYR A 136 -5.71 -15.08 3.53
C TYR A 136 -6.99 -15.11 4.36
N ALA A 137 -7.63 -16.27 4.49
CA ALA A 137 -8.81 -16.44 5.35
C ALA A 137 -8.52 -16.27 6.86
N LYS A 138 -7.24 -16.28 7.27
CA LYS A 138 -6.82 -15.96 8.64
C LYS A 138 -6.48 -14.47 8.80
N ILE A 139 -6.47 -13.70 7.70
CA ILE A 139 -6.19 -12.28 7.76
C ILE A 139 -7.37 -11.59 8.43
N VAL A 140 -7.04 -10.83 9.46
CA VAL A 140 -7.99 -10.06 10.24
C VAL A 140 -8.50 -8.89 9.39
N THR A 141 -9.81 -8.79 9.24
CA THR A 141 -10.45 -7.69 8.50
C THR A 141 -10.66 -6.46 9.38
N VAL A 142 -10.91 -5.31 8.75
CA VAL A 142 -11.28 -4.09 9.47
C VAL A 142 -12.58 -4.30 10.23
N GLU A 143 -13.53 -5.04 9.64
CA GLU A 143 -14.81 -5.40 10.23
C GLU A 143 -14.65 -6.32 11.45
N ASP A 144 -13.69 -7.26 11.43
CA ASP A 144 -13.41 -8.12 12.58
C ASP A 144 -13.05 -7.30 13.81
N ILE A 145 -12.28 -6.23 13.64
CA ILE A 145 -11.92 -5.37 14.76
C ILE A 145 -13.00 -4.32 15.04
N LEU A 146 -13.39 -3.52 14.06
CA LEU A 146 -14.31 -2.39 14.30
C LEU A 146 -15.74 -2.86 14.58
N VAL A 147 -16.26 -3.82 13.83
CA VAL A 147 -17.67 -4.25 13.94
C VAL A 147 -17.82 -5.39 14.94
N ASN A 148 -16.97 -6.41 14.85
CA ASN A 148 -17.09 -7.63 15.66
C ASN A 148 -16.40 -7.48 17.02
N GLY A 149 -15.28 -6.75 17.09
CA GLY A 149 -14.48 -6.60 18.31
C GLY A 149 -13.66 -7.85 18.63
N SER A 150 -13.26 -8.60 17.60
CA SER A 150 -12.55 -9.88 17.70
C SER A 150 -11.06 -9.69 17.95
N PHE A 151 -10.71 -9.15 19.12
CA PHE A 151 -9.32 -8.87 19.50
C PHE A 151 -8.47 -10.14 19.66
N GLU A 152 -9.09 -11.29 19.88
CA GLU A 152 -8.43 -12.59 19.91
C GLU A 152 -7.66 -12.91 18.61
N LEU A 153 -8.09 -12.32 17.48
CA LEU A 153 -7.46 -12.55 16.18
C LEU A 153 -6.14 -11.78 16.01
N VAL A 154 -5.87 -10.80 16.88
CA VAL A 154 -4.68 -9.94 16.84
C VAL A 154 -3.77 -10.14 18.05
N GLU A 155 -3.98 -11.18 18.87
CA GLU A 155 -3.14 -11.45 20.05
C GLU A 155 -1.69 -11.77 19.69
N GLU A 156 -1.45 -12.39 18.54
CA GLU A 156 -0.11 -12.77 18.06
C GLU A 156 0.49 -11.74 17.09
N PHE A 157 -0.17 -10.61 16.84
CA PHE A 157 0.30 -9.60 15.89
C PHE A 157 1.57 -8.90 16.37
N GLY A 158 2.52 -8.73 15.46
CA GLY A 158 3.67 -7.85 15.66
C GLY A 158 3.36 -6.39 15.26
N ILE A 159 4.35 -5.51 15.43
CA ILE A 159 4.26 -4.08 15.06
C ILE A 159 3.86 -3.90 13.59
N ASN A 160 4.43 -4.71 12.69
CA ASN A 160 4.15 -4.62 11.26
C ASN A 160 2.71 -5.05 10.92
N ASP A 161 2.20 -6.10 11.57
CA ASP A 161 0.84 -6.61 11.33
C ASP A 161 -0.20 -5.58 11.80
N HIS A 162 0.00 -5.00 12.99
CA HIS A 162 -0.84 -3.92 13.49
C HIS A 162 -0.77 -2.68 12.60
N SER A 163 0.44 -2.30 12.16
CA SER A 163 0.64 -1.16 11.25
C SER A 163 -0.10 -1.33 9.94
N ALA A 164 -0.04 -2.54 9.36
CA ALA A 164 -0.74 -2.88 8.13
C ALA A 164 -2.26 -2.83 8.32
N LEU A 165 -2.79 -3.29 9.47
CA LEU A 165 -4.22 -3.23 9.76
C LEU A 165 -4.71 -1.78 9.95
N VAL A 166 -3.93 -0.92 10.60
CA VAL A 166 -4.25 0.52 10.73
C VAL A 166 -4.24 1.21 9.36
N GLU A 167 -3.24 0.93 8.52
CA GLU A 167 -3.21 1.42 7.13
C GLU A 167 -4.44 0.96 6.35
N LYS A 168 -4.87 -0.30 6.54
CA LYS A 168 -6.08 -0.84 5.93
C LYS A 168 -7.35 -0.14 6.42
N MET A 169 -7.45 0.21 7.70
CA MET A 169 -8.58 1.00 8.23
C MET A 169 -8.68 2.36 7.55
N THR A 170 -7.55 3.07 7.45
CA THR A 170 -7.45 4.37 6.78
C THR A 170 -7.72 4.25 5.29
N GLY A 171 -7.09 3.25 4.67
CA GLY A 171 -7.25 2.85 3.29
C GLY A 171 -8.73 2.64 2.98
N ASN A 172 -9.45 1.81 3.72
CA ASN A 172 -10.87 1.54 3.49
C ASN A 172 -11.80 2.72 3.83
N GLY A 173 -11.27 3.84 4.32
CA GLY A 173 -12.06 5.00 4.70
C GLY A 173 -12.91 4.74 5.93
N ALA A 174 -12.49 3.81 6.80
CA ALA A 174 -13.23 3.43 8.01
C ALA A 174 -13.50 4.62 8.95
N PHE A 175 -12.71 5.69 8.81
CA PHE A 175 -12.81 6.91 9.62
C PHE A 175 -13.51 8.07 8.91
N ASN A 176 -13.89 7.92 7.63
CA ASN A 176 -14.47 8.99 6.81
C ASN A 176 -15.89 9.35 7.26
N GLU A 177 -16.62 8.40 7.83
CA GLU A 177 -17.96 8.61 8.40
C GLU A 177 -17.92 8.50 9.92
N VAL A 178 -18.93 9.09 10.59
CA VAL A 178 -19.07 9.00 12.04
C VAL A 178 -19.27 7.55 12.47
N LEU A 179 -18.32 7.02 13.23
CA LEU A 179 -18.36 5.67 13.78
C LEU A 179 -19.53 5.51 14.76
N LYS A 180 -20.20 4.36 14.68
CA LYS A 180 -21.26 4.01 15.64
C LYS A 180 -20.64 3.81 17.02
N LYS A 181 -21.45 3.99 18.08
CA LYS A 181 -21.00 3.78 19.47
C LYS A 181 -20.31 2.43 19.73
N LYS A 182 -20.73 1.35 19.05
CA LYS A 182 -20.09 0.03 19.17
C LYS A 182 -18.71 0.03 18.52
N GLU A 183 -18.62 0.51 17.27
CA GLU A 183 -17.37 0.60 16.50
C GLU A 183 -16.34 1.49 17.22
N LEU A 184 -16.79 2.61 17.77
CA LEU A 184 -15.94 3.53 18.53
C LEU A 184 -15.41 2.91 19.84
N LYS A 185 -16.22 2.09 20.53
CA LYS A 185 -15.77 1.33 21.71
C LYS A 185 -14.75 0.25 21.31
N ASN A 186 -14.98 -0.43 20.19
CA ASN A 186 -14.07 -1.45 19.70
C ASN A 186 -12.74 -0.83 19.25
N LEU A 187 -12.77 0.31 18.54
CA LEU A 187 -11.59 1.07 18.17
C LEU A 187 -10.80 1.54 19.41
N ALA A 188 -11.48 1.99 20.46
CA ALA A 188 -10.82 2.32 21.73
C ALA A 188 -10.21 1.10 22.42
N GLY A 189 -10.88 -0.06 22.36
CA GLY A 189 -10.34 -1.32 22.87
C GLY A 189 -9.09 -1.76 22.10
N TYR A 190 -9.12 -1.65 20.77
CA TYR A 190 -7.97 -1.94 19.92
C TYR A 190 -6.80 -0.99 20.20
N PHE A 191 -7.07 0.31 20.35
CA PHE A 191 -6.04 1.30 20.69
C PHE A 191 -5.23 0.94 21.93
N LYS A 192 -5.89 0.40 22.97
CA LYS A 192 -5.26 0.04 24.24
C LYS A 192 -4.29 -1.14 24.15
N ILE A 193 -4.41 -1.97 23.11
CA ILE A 193 -3.53 -3.13 22.90
C ILE A 193 -2.45 -2.86 21.84
N LEU A 194 -2.53 -1.72 21.13
CA LEU A 194 -1.55 -1.35 20.12
C LEU A 194 -0.21 -0.98 20.77
N PRO A 195 0.93 -1.36 20.15
CA PRO A 195 2.22 -0.75 20.46
C PRO A 195 2.18 0.77 20.26
N SER A 196 2.90 1.54 21.08
CA SER A 196 2.83 3.01 21.11
C SER A 196 3.03 3.66 19.73
N GLU A 197 3.99 3.17 18.93
CA GLU A 197 4.24 3.64 17.56
C GLU A 197 3.00 3.50 16.67
N VAL A 198 2.36 2.33 16.71
CA VAL A 198 1.19 2.03 15.88
C VAL A 198 -0.05 2.76 16.40
N ALA A 199 -0.18 2.89 17.72
CA ALA A 199 -1.23 3.70 18.34
C ALA A 199 -1.16 5.16 17.86
N MET A 200 0.04 5.74 17.83
CA MET A 200 0.25 7.09 17.30
C MET A 200 -0.08 7.17 15.81
N LYS A 201 0.31 6.19 15.00
CA LYS A 201 -0.07 6.12 13.59
C LYS A 201 -1.58 6.07 13.39
N MET A 202 -2.30 5.32 14.21
CA MET A 202 -3.76 5.26 14.19
C MET A 202 -4.38 6.60 14.58
N TRP A 203 -3.84 7.25 15.61
CA TRP A 203 -4.27 8.59 16.03
C TRP A 203 -4.07 9.64 14.95
N TYR A 204 -2.91 9.63 14.28
CA TYR A 204 -2.66 10.51 13.13
C TYR A 204 -3.61 10.21 11.97
N SER A 205 -3.89 8.94 11.69
CA SER A 205 -4.85 8.56 10.64
C SER A 205 -6.26 9.11 10.88
N LEU A 206 -6.69 9.16 12.13
CA LEU A 206 -7.98 9.75 12.54
C LEU A 206 -8.01 11.28 12.43
N THR A 207 -6.86 11.95 12.56
CA THR A 207 -6.77 13.42 12.63
C THR A 207 -6.32 14.08 11.32
N ALA A 208 -5.57 13.38 10.45
CA ALA A 208 -4.93 13.95 9.27
C ALA A 208 -5.72 13.77 7.96
N ASN A 209 -6.49 12.68 7.79
CA ASN A 209 -7.01 12.25 6.48
C ASN A 209 -8.49 12.59 6.21
N GLY A 210 -9.03 13.66 6.83
CA GLY A 210 -10.43 14.01 6.63
C GLY A 210 -11.41 13.03 7.28
N GLY A 211 -10.94 12.27 8.27
CA GLY A 211 -11.83 11.54 9.16
C GLY A 211 -12.80 12.52 9.82
N ASP A 212 -14.04 12.09 10.04
CA ASP A 212 -15.04 12.99 10.63
C ASP A 212 -14.50 13.48 12.00
N ASN A 213 -14.40 14.79 12.20
CA ASN A 213 -13.89 15.37 13.45
C ASN A 213 -14.67 14.87 14.67
N ALA A 214 -15.92 14.43 14.49
CA ALA A 214 -16.70 13.78 15.53
C ALA A 214 -16.04 12.47 16.02
N ASN A 215 -15.37 11.71 15.16
CA ASN A 215 -14.66 10.49 15.55
C ASN A 215 -13.55 10.77 16.54
N VAL A 216 -12.73 11.80 16.29
CA VAL A 216 -11.67 12.24 17.21
C VAL A 216 -12.28 12.70 18.54
N LEU A 217 -13.30 13.55 18.49
CA LEU A 217 -13.98 14.08 19.68
C LEU A 217 -14.65 12.98 20.51
N ASN A 218 -15.19 11.95 19.85
CA ASN A 218 -15.87 10.85 20.52
C ASN A 218 -14.88 9.80 21.04
N LEU A 219 -13.77 9.56 20.34
CA LEU A 219 -12.76 8.57 20.72
C LEU A 219 -11.87 9.08 21.85
N HIS A 220 -11.42 10.34 21.79
CA HIS A 220 -10.48 10.93 22.74
C HIS A 220 -10.86 10.67 24.21
N PRO A 221 -12.11 10.89 24.67
CA PRO A 221 -12.51 10.59 26.04
C PRO A 221 -12.34 9.11 26.47
N LEU A 222 -12.34 8.17 25.52
CA LEU A 222 -12.23 6.73 25.79
C LEU A 222 -10.78 6.25 25.91
N ILE A 223 -9.83 7.00 25.33
CA ILE A 223 -8.42 6.62 25.25
C ILE A 223 -7.47 7.63 25.89
N ARG A 224 -7.97 8.77 26.41
CA ARG A 224 -7.13 9.89 26.89
C ARG A 224 -6.04 9.48 27.88
N GLU A 225 -6.35 8.52 28.76
CA GLU A 225 -5.43 8.09 29.82
C GLU A 225 -4.31 7.26 29.20
N ASP A 226 -4.66 6.32 28.32
CA ASP A 226 -3.71 5.51 27.57
C ASP A 226 -2.83 6.37 26.65
N LEU A 227 -3.42 7.35 25.96
CA LEU A 227 -2.71 8.28 25.08
C LEU A 227 -1.68 9.12 25.85
N VAL A 228 -2.05 9.66 27.01
CA VAL A 228 -1.12 10.42 27.85
C VAL A 228 0.02 9.52 28.33
N THR A 229 -0.30 8.31 28.82
CA THR A 229 0.72 7.37 29.28
C THR A 229 1.71 7.00 28.17
N MET A 230 1.23 6.74 26.95
CA MET A 230 2.09 6.45 25.80
C MET A 230 3.01 7.62 25.45
N LEU A 231 2.48 8.85 25.46
CA LEU A 231 3.28 10.05 25.17
C LEU A 231 4.38 10.27 26.23
N THR A 232 4.07 10.09 27.52
CA THR A 232 5.08 10.25 28.59
C THR A 232 6.17 9.17 28.48
N SER A 233 5.82 7.92 28.16
CA SER A 233 6.83 6.87 27.98
C SER A 233 7.79 7.10 26.80
N LEU A 234 7.30 7.73 25.72
CA LEU A 234 8.12 8.06 24.56
C LEU A 234 9.09 9.22 24.83
N GLU A 235 8.73 10.15 25.70
CA GLU A 235 9.62 11.24 26.15
C GLU A 235 10.77 10.68 26.99
N GLU A 236 10.49 9.72 27.88
CA GLU A 236 11.51 9.08 28.73
C GLU A 236 12.53 8.25 27.92
N GLU A 237 12.09 7.54 26.88
CA GLU A 237 12.97 6.77 25.99
C GLU A 237 13.89 7.64 25.10
N GLN A 238 13.55 8.91 24.87
CA GLN A 238 14.37 9.86 24.09
C GLN A 238 15.42 10.59 24.94
N GLU A 239 15.32 10.52 26.27
CA GLU A 239 16.26 11.13 27.20
C GLU A 239 17.41 10.19 27.63
N GLU A 240 17.34 8.90 27.29
CA GLU A 240 18.44 7.90 27.44
C GLU A 240 19.33 7.79 26.20
#